data_AF-A0A2I1HKP3-F1
#
_entry.id   AF-A0A2I1HKP3-F1
#
_cell.length_a   1.000
_cell.length_b   1.000
_cell.length_c   1.000
_cell.angle_alpha   90.00
_cell.angle_beta   90.00
_cell.angle_gamma   90.00
#
_symmetry.space_group_name_H-M   'P 1'
#
loop_
_entity.id
_entity.type
_entity.pdbx_description
1 polymer ?
#
loop_
_entity_poly.entity_id
_entity_poly.type
_entity_poly.pdbx_seq_one_letter_code
_entity_poly.pdbx_strand_id
1 'polypeptide(L)'
;MAILARSWPPLNAKNGDHNDFNDIITNPLFGGSIKIKTIDIRSVQIVAGDIIGSIQFTYNVVTDDGISHSYTGNMYGIGGGTNQNLMLADNEKVMSIRGIYGEGFQNILVGQMVIQTTLTSHSYGAGKIAKEIAFTLPVGVIFGRSGDYLDSIGTIQISEVPPVIAKQPIATVTETTSVTMTVKETISPSSISSTLDQNNCASPTSTPLFVCLSFTIAILGLYFVITMGIFLWRKFHRANLANRP
;
A
#
# COMPACT_ATOMS: atom_id res chain seq x y z
N MET A 1 -16.73 -5.46 12.02
CA MET A 1 -15.64 -4.52 11.71
C MET A 1 -16.00 -3.17 12.30
N ALA A 2 -15.31 -2.71 13.34
CA ALA A 2 -15.53 -1.38 13.91
C ALA A 2 -14.53 -0.41 13.29
N ILE A 3 -15.00 0.58 12.53
CA ILE A 3 -14.15 1.58 11.87
C ILE A 3 -14.15 2.83 12.74
N LEU A 4 -13.03 3.10 13.42
CA LEU A 4 -12.79 4.35 14.14
C LEU A 4 -12.19 5.36 13.15
N ALA A 5 -13.04 6.01 12.35
CA ALA A 5 -12.64 7.14 11.53
C ALA A 5 -12.83 8.43 12.35
N ARG A 6 -11.74 9.14 12.68
CA ARG A 6 -11.86 10.53 13.15
C ARG A 6 -12.19 11.40 11.94
N SER A 7 -13.35 12.04 11.95
CA SER A 7 -13.80 12.94 10.87
C SER A 7 -13.01 14.24 10.90
N TRP A 8 -12.35 14.57 9.79
CA TRP A 8 -11.81 15.91 9.53
C TRP A 8 -12.92 16.84 9.03
N PRO A 9 -12.81 18.17 9.24
CA PRO A 9 -13.83 19.12 8.79
C PRO A 9 -13.99 19.09 7.26
N PRO A 10 -15.22 19.26 6.74
CA PRO A 10 -15.48 19.24 5.31
C PRO A 10 -14.90 20.49 4.64
N LEU A 11 -14.03 20.31 3.64
CA LEU A 11 -13.50 21.38 2.80
C LEU A 11 -13.73 21.01 1.32
N ASN A 12 -14.21 21.99 0.53
CA ASN A 12 -14.67 21.85 -0.85
C ASN A 12 -13.78 20.94 -1.71
N ALA A 13 -14.35 19.80 -2.15
CA ALA A 13 -13.70 18.80 -2.98
C ALA A 13 -13.48 19.34 -4.41
N LYS A 14 -12.25 19.75 -4.71
CA LYS A 14 -11.71 19.72 -6.07
C LYS A 14 -10.68 18.60 -6.09
N ASN A 15 -10.92 17.58 -6.92
CA ASN A 15 -10.04 16.47 -7.33
C ASN A 15 -8.79 16.27 -6.44
N GLY A 16 -8.83 15.30 -5.53
CA GLY A 16 -7.67 14.99 -4.69
C GLY A 16 -7.95 14.07 -3.50
N ASP A 17 -9.22 13.73 -3.23
CA ASP A 17 -9.57 12.77 -2.19
C ASP A 17 -9.37 11.35 -2.73
N HIS A 18 -8.37 10.66 -2.18
CA HIS A 18 -8.05 9.28 -2.52
C HIS A 18 -8.26 8.38 -1.31
N ASN A 19 -8.74 7.17 -1.56
CA ASN A 19 -9.03 6.19 -0.52
C ASN A 19 -8.67 4.79 -1.01
N ASP A 20 -7.40 4.40 -0.79
CA ASP A 20 -6.89 3.10 -1.23
C ASP A 20 -7.67 1.95 -0.58
N PHE A 21 -8.23 2.15 0.61
CA PHE A 21 -9.04 1.13 1.27
C PHE A 21 -10.29 0.82 0.47
N ASN A 22 -11.04 1.85 0.06
CA ASN A 22 -12.23 1.66 -0.77
C ASN A 22 -11.89 0.97 -2.09
N ASP A 23 -10.78 1.36 -2.71
CA ASP A 23 -10.34 0.78 -3.98
C ASP A 23 -9.94 -0.68 -3.83
N ILE A 24 -9.28 -1.06 -2.73
CA ILE A 24 -8.91 -2.45 -2.44
C ILE A 24 -10.17 -3.28 -2.16
N ILE A 25 -11.06 -2.85 -1.26
CA ILE A 25 -12.20 -3.68 -0.84
C ILE A 25 -13.26 -3.85 -1.94
N THR A 26 -13.30 -2.95 -2.91
CA THR A 26 -14.21 -3.04 -4.06
C THR A 26 -13.57 -3.73 -5.27
N ASN A 27 -12.29 -4.08 -5.20
CA ASN A 27 -11.58 -4.74 -6.29
C ASN A 27 -12.06 -6.19 -6.46
N PRO A 28 -12.61 -6.57 -7.63
CA PRO A 28 -13.12 -7.92 -7.86
C PRO A 28 -12.01 -8.98 -7.85
N LEU A 29 -10.75 -8.60 -8.10
CA LEU A 29 -9.61 -9.52 -8.05
C LEU A 29 -9.35 -10.07 -6.65
N PHE A 30 -9.72 -9.33 -5.60
CA PHE A 30 -9.55 -9.75 -4.21
C PHE A 30 -10.83 -10.41 -3.66
N GLY A 31 -11.81 -10.68 -4.52
CA GLY A 31 -13.08 -11.31 -4.14
C GLY A 31 -14.05 -10.40 -3.38
N GLY A 32 -13.80 -9.07 -3.39
CA GLY A 32 -14.54 -8.08 -2.63
C GLY A 32 -14.20 -8.07 -1.13
N SER A 33 -14.85 -7.18 -0.37
CA SER A 33 -14.55 -6.92 1.06
C SER A 33 -14.63 -8.13 1.99
N ILE A 34 -15.34 -9.18 1.58
CA ILE A 34 -15.62 -10.37 2.39
C ILE A 34 -14.52 -11.43 2.39
N LYS A 35 -13.47 -11.28 1.56
CA LYS A 35 -12.41 -12.30 1.41
C LYS A 35 -11.02 -11.80 1.76
N ILE A 36 -10.87 -10.63 2.36
CA ILE A 36 -9.56 -10.06 2.68
C ILE A 36 -9.19 -10.43 4.11
N LYS A 37 -8.07 -11.14 4.25
CA LYS A 37 -7.49 -11.56 5.53
C LYS A 37 -6.57 -10.48 6.09
N THR A 38 -5.56 -10.07 5.32
CA THR A 38 -4.62 -9.01 5.72
C THR A 38 -4.33 -8.03 4.60
N ILE A 39 -3.98 -6.79 4.98
CA ILE A 39 -3.39 -5.81 4.06
C ILE A 39 -2.17 -5.23 4.75
N ASP A 40 -0.99 -5.52 4.20
CA ASP A 40 0.29 -5.06 4.73
C ASP A 40 0.97 -4.11 3.73
N ILE A 41 1.62 -3.05 4.22
CA ILE A 41 2.45 -2.18 3.36
C ILE A 41 3.67 -2.98 2.91
N ARG A 42 3.97 -2.95 1.60
CA ARG A 42 5.11 -3.66 0.99
C ARG A 42 6.22 -2.72 0.53
N SER A 43 5.84 -1.59 -0.04
CA SER A 43 6.80 -0.55 -0.44
C SER A 43 6.17 0.83 -0.37
N VAL A 44 7.02 1.85 -0.27
CA VAL A 44 6.60 3.25 -0.28
C VAL A 44 7.51 4.03 -1.22
N GLN A 45 6.90 4.63 -2.25
CA GLN A 45 7.56 5.60 -3.09
C GLN A 45 7.24 7.00 -2.56
N ILE A 46 8.27 7.81 -2.31
CA ILE A 46 8.12 9.16 -1.76
C ILE A 46 8.96 10.12 -2.59
N VAL A 47 8.37 11.24 -3.00
CA VAL A 47 9.10 12.39 -3.52
C VAL A 47 9.12 13.45 -2.44
N ALA A 48 10.31 13.83 -1.98
CA ALA A 48 10.46 14.81 -0.91
C ALA A 48 11.68 15.71 -1.09
N GLY A 49 11.56 16.93 -0.58
CA GLY A 49 12.66 17.89 -0.45
C GLY A 49 12.50 18.63 0.87
N ASP A 50 12.16 19.92 0.81
CA ASP A 50 11.83 20.71 1.99
C ASP A 50 10.55 20.22 2.70
N ILE A 51 9.59 19.71 1.93
CA ILE A 51 8.35 19.08 2.38
C ILE A 51 8.07 17.79 1.58
N ILE A 52 6.98 17.09 1.90
CA ILE A 52 6.53 15.92 1.11
C ILE A 52 5.84 16.41 -0.17
N GLY A 53 6.44 16.10 -1.32
CA GLY A 53 5.92 16.39 -2.66
C GLY A 53 4.84 15.40 -3.07
N SER A 54 5.15 14.11 -2.99
CA SER A 54 4.18 13.05 -3.22
C SER A 54 4.52 11.76 -2.48
N ILE A 55 3.52 10.90 -2.30
CA ILE A 55 3.66 9.58 -1.69
C ILE A 55 2.74 8.56 -2.35
N GLN A 56 3.23 7.34 -2.55
CA GLN A 56 2.43 6.19 -3.01
C GLN A 56 2.85 4.94 -2.24
N PHE A 57 1.85 4.20 -1.78
CA PHE A 57 2.05 2.93 -1.10
C PHE A 57 1.71 1.78 -2.04
N THR A 58 2.49 0.71 -1.96
CA THR A 58 2.13 -0.59 -2.53
C THR A 58 1.84 -1.53 -1.38
N TYR A 59 0.75 -2.28 -1.47
CA TYR A 59 0.27 -3.18 -0.45
C TYR A 59 0.39 -4.64 -0.92
N ASN A 60 0.62 -5.53 0.03
CA ASN A 60 0.34 -6.95 -0.11
C ASN A 60 -1.02 -7.25 0.50
N VAL A 61 -1.99 -7.61 -0.33
CA VAL A 61 -3.35 -7.98 0.05
C VAL A 61 -3.43 -9.50 0.07
N VAL A 62 -3.65 -10.09 1.24
CA VAL A 62 -3.80 -11.54 1.40
C VAL A 62 -5.28 -11.87 1.55
N THR A 63 -5.80 -12.74 0.69
CA THR A 63 -7.18 -13.21 0.75
C THR A 63 -7.35 -14.40 1.70
N ASP A 64 -8.59 -14.76 2.03
CA ASP A 64 -8.92 -15.84 2.98
C ASP A 64 -8.43 -17.23 2.53
N ASP A 65 -8.25 -17.42 1.23
CA ASP A 65 -7.62 -18.62 0.65
C ASP A 65 -6.08 -18.62 0.76
N GLY A 66 -5.50 -17.56 1.33
CA GLY A 66 -4.06 -17.40 1.53
C GLY A 66 -3.31 -16.85 0.31
N ILE A 67 -4.00 -16.52 -0.79
CA ILE A 67 -3.36 -15.97 -1.98
C ILE A 67 -2.95 -14.51 -1.72
N SER A 68 -1.72 -14.18 -2.11
CA SER A 68 -1.16 -12.83 -1.99
C SER A 68 -1.29 -12.06 -3.30
N HIS A 69 -1.76 -10.83 -3.21
CA HIS A 69 -1.92 -9.93 -4.33
C HIS A 69 -1.20 -8.60 -4.07
N SER A 70 -0.43 -8.14 -5.05
CA SER A 70 0.14 -6.79 -5.01
C SER A 70 -0.89 -5.76 -5.48
N TYR A 71 -1.05 -4.68 -4.71
CA TYR A 71 -1.89 -3.55 -5.07
C TYR A 71 -1.12 -2.24 -4.93
N THR A 72 -0.95 -1.51 -6.02
CA THR A 72 -0.38 -0.17 -6.00
C THR A 72 -1.50 0.84 -5.75
N GLY A 73 -1.41 1.56 -4.62
CA GLY A 73 -2.38 2.58 -4.24
C GLY A 73 -2.27 3.86 -5.06
N ASN A 74 -3.08 4.85 -4.68
CA ASN A 74 -3.06 6.16 -5.34
C ASN A 74 -1.74 6.90 -5.04
N MET A 75 -1.32 7.76 -5.98
CA MET A 75 -0.26 8.73 -5.73
C MET A 75 -0.88 9.99 -5.12
N TYR A 76 -0.49 10.30 -3.89
CA TYR A 76 -0.97 11.48 -3.16
C TYR A 76 0.06 12.60 -3.36
N GLY A 77 -0.29 13.59 -4.18
CA GLY A 77 0.56 14.73 -4.53
C GLY A 77 1.23 14.56 -5.89
N ILE A 78 1.67 15.66 -6.49
CA ILE A 78 2.41 15.69 -7.77
C ILE A 78 3.69 16.53 -7.70
N GLY A 79 4.09 16.91 -6.49
CA GLY A 79 5.11 17.91 -6.23
C GLY A 79 6.53 17.43 -6.53
N GLY A 80 7.43 18.40 -6.68
CA GLY A 80 8.84 18.14 -6.92
C GLY A 80 9.62 17.69 -5.68
N GLY A 81 10.83 17.18 -5.90
CA GLY A 81 11.74 16.72 -4.86
C GLY A 81 12.63 15.59 -5.36
N THR A 82 13.30 14.92 -4.44
CA THR A 82 14.08 13.71 -4.74
C THR A 82 13.20 12.48 -4.55
N ASN A 83 13.16 11.62 -5.57
CA ASN A 83 12.46 10.34 -5.51
C ASN A 83 13.25 9.38 -4.62
N GLN A 84 12.57 8.80 -3.64
CA GLN A 84 13.08 7.82 -2.70
C GLN A 84 12.13 6.64 -2.66
N ASN A 85 12.68 5.43 -2.55
CA ASN A 85 11.89 4.20 -2.51
C ASN A 85 12.28 3.39 -1.28
N LEU A 86 11.28 3.06 -0.46
CA LEU A 86 11.39 2.09 0.62
C LEU A 86 10.80 0.77 0.14
N MET A 87 11.65 -0.25 -0.05
CA MET A 87 11.22 -1.61 -0.32
C MET A 87 11.46 -2.46 0.94
N LEU A 88 10.40 -3.04 1.50
CA LEU A 88 10.52 -3.87 2.70
C LEU A 88 11.00 -5.28 2.34
N ALA A 89 11.84 -5.87 3.19
CA ALA A 89 12.18 -7.29 3.10
C ALA A 89 10.98 -8.19 3.46
N ASP A 90 11.02 -9.49 3.13
CA ASP A 90 9.90 -10.44 3.33
C ASP A 90 9.40 -10.52 4.78
N ASN A 91 10.27 -10.32 5.76
CA ASN A 91 9.94 -10.35 7.19
C ASN A 91 9.96 -8.96 7.84
N GLU A 92 10.09 -7.91 7.03
CA GLU A 92 10.09 -6.54 7.52
C GLU A 92 8.66 -5.97 7.46
N LYS A 93 8.23 -5.36 8.57
CA LYS A 93 6.89 -4.77 8.67
C LYS A 93 6.99 -3.32 9.09
N VAL A 94 6.08 -2.49 8.59
CA VAL A 94 5.88 -1.14 9.14
C VAL A 94 5.29 -1.28 10.55
N MET A 95 5.89 -0.60 11.50
CA MET A 95 5.50 -0.58 12.91
C MET A 95 4.80 0.72 13.30
N SER A 96 5.19 1.85 12.69
CA SER A 96 4.49 3.12 12.87
C SER A 96 4.75 4.07 11.71
N ILE A 97 3.78 4.97 11.50
CA ILE A 97 3.90 6.12 10.60
C ILE A 97 3.70 7.36 11.46
N ARG A 98 4.69 8.26 11.48
CA ARG A 98 4.63 9.52 12.22
C ARG A 98 5.13 10.67 11.34
N GLY A 99 4.92 11.90 11.77
CA GLY A 99 5.40 13.04 11.00
C GLY A 99 5.02 14.36 11.64
N ILE A 100 5.19 15.44 10.87
CA ILE A 100 4.73 16.79 11.21
C ILE A 100 3.93 17.38 10.04
N TYR A 101 2.86 18.09 10.37
CA TYR A 101 2.10 18.90 9.42
C TYR A 101 1.96 20.33 9.93
N GLY A 102 1.65 21.27 9.05
CA GLY A 102 1.66 22.70 9.38
C GLY A 102 1.39 23.57 8.16
N GLU A 103 1.53 24.88 8.31
CA GLU A 103 1.34 25.85 7.25
C GLU A 103 2.55 25.90 6.31
N GLY A 104 2.33 25.59 5.03
CA GLY A 104 3.32 25.67 3.95
C GLY A 104 2.66 26.10 2.64
N PHE A 105 3.29 27.01 1.90
CA PHE A 105 2.76 27.53 0.62
C PHE A 105 1.28 27.97 0.69
N GLN A 106 0.89 28.65 1.78
CA GLN A 106 -0.49 29.11 2.05
C GLN A 106 -1.53 27.99 2.24
N ASN A 107 -1.10 26.74 2.43
CA ASN A 107 -1.94 25.57 2.70
C ASN A 107 -1.49 24.84 3.98
N ILE A 108 -2.29 23.88 4.44
CA ILE A 108 -1.86 22.92 5.46
C ILE A 108 -1.28 21.70 4.75
N LEU A 109 -0.01 21.38 5.02
CA LEU A 109 0.76 20.37 4.31
C LEU A 109 1.51 19.46 5.28
N VAL A 110 1.80 18.24 4.85
CA VAL A 110 2.72 17.32 5.52
C VAL A 110 4.16 17.69 5.17
N GLY A 111 4.92 18.20 6.15
CA GLY A 111 6.30 18.64 5.92
C GLY A 111 7.34 17.55 6.11
N GLN A 112 7.07 16.56 6.96
CA GLN A 112 7.95 15.43 7.18
C GLN A 112 7.14 14.18 7.52
N MET A 113 7.65 13.03 7.08
CA MET A 113 7.14 11.72 7.42
C MET A 113 8.28 10.81 7.86
N VAL A 114 8.05 10.03 8.92
CA VAL A 114 8.94 8.98 9.39
C VAL A 114 8.20 7.66 9.39
N ILE A 115 8.73 6.70 8.64
CA ILE A 115 8.23 5.33 8.57
C ILE A 115 9.19 4.47 9.37
N GLN A 116 8.70 3.93 10.48
CA GLN A 116 9.46 3.00 11.30
C GLN A 116 9.09 1.58 10.91
N THR A 117 10.08 0.77 10.60
CA THR A 117 9.94 -0.66 10.33
C THR A 117 10.46 -1.48 11.51
N THR A 118 10.35 -2.81 11.41
CA THR A 118 10.98 -3.73 12.37
C THR A 118 12.50 -3.71 12.31
N LEU A 119 13.11 -3.21 11.22
CA LEU A 119 14.56 -3.18 11.04
C LEU A 119 15.15 -1.79 11.31
N THR A 120 14.51 -0.72 10.84
CA THR A 120 15.07 0.63 10.92
C THR A 120 13.99 1.73 10.84
N SER A 121 14.40 2.99 10.87
CA SER A 121 13.52 4.14 10.66
C SER A 121 13.99 4.93 9.44
N HIS A 122 13.03 5.34 8.60
CA HIS A 122 13.27 6.15 7.41
C HIS A 122 12.55 7.49 7.55
N SER A 123 13.25 8.59 7.34
CA SER A 123 12.71 9.95 7.44
C SER A 123 12.73 10.63 6.08
N TYR A 124 11.63 11.29 5.73
CA TYR A 124 11.40 11.94 4.45
C TYR A 124 10.89 13.36 4.67
N GLY A 125 11.35 14.30 3.85
CA GLY A 125 11.06 15.72 4.01
C GLY A 125 11.91 16.36 5.11
N ALA A 126 12.34 17.61 4.86
CA ALA A 126 13.13 18.38 5.82
C ALA A 126 12.27 19.06 6.89
N GLY A 127 10.93 18.99 6.80
CA GLY A 127 10.05 19.57 7.79
C GLY A 127 9.99 21.10 7.74
N LYS A 128 10.34 21.74 6.62
CA LYS A 128 10.34 23.22 6.51
C LYS A 128 8.93 23.77 6.32
N ILE A 129 8.11 23.66 7.36
CA ILE A 129 6.74 24.17 7.44
C ILE A 129 6.58 25.04 8.70
N ALA A 130 5.66 25.98 8.69
CA ALA A 130 5.34 26.78 9.88
C ALA A 130 4.28 26.07 10.75
N LYS A 131 4.22 26.41 12.05
CA LYS A 131 3.22 25.88 13.00
C LYS A 131 3.16 24.35 13.02
N GLU A 132 4.33 23.74 13.20
CA GLU A 132 4.50 22.29 13.18
C GLU A 132 3.66 21.60 14.27
N ILE A 133 2.83 20.63 13.85
CA ILE A 133 2.09 19.75 14.72
C ILE A 133 2.49 18.32 14.40
N ALA A 134 3.00 17.61 15.40
CA ALA A 134 3.36 16.21 15.27
C ALA A 134 2.11 15.31 15.22
N PHE A 135 2.20 14.24 14.44
CA PHE A 135 1.17 13.22 14.37
C PHE A 135 1.76 11.82 14.41
N THR A 136 0.92 10.84 14.77
CA THR A 136 1.22 9.41 14.67
C THR A 136 -0.04 8.71 14.21
N LEU A 137 0.11 7.85 13.21
CA LEU A 137 -0.96 7.05 12.64
C LEU A 137 -0.74 5.57 12.97
N PRO A 138 -1.83 4.80 13.20
CA PRO A 138 -1.72 3.35 13.23
C PRO A 138 -1.30 2.84 11.84
N VAL A 139 -0.66 1.68 11.80
CA VAL A 139 -0.29 1.05 10.53
C VAL A 139 -1.56 0.50 9.88
N GLY A 140 -1.74 0.80 8.59
CA GLY A 140 -2.94 0.41 7.87
C GLY A 140 -2.98 0.95 6.45
N VAL A 141 -4.15 0.89 5.84
CA VAL A 141 -4.37 1.35 4.46
C VAL A 141 -4.54 2.86 4.42
N ILE A 142 -3.91 3.52 3.46
CA ILE A 142 -3.88 4.98 3.39
C ILE A 142 -5.13 5.54 2.73
N PHE A 143 -5.59 6.66 3.27
CA PHE A 143 -6.52 7.58 2.63
C PHE A 143 -6.07 9.00 2.93
N GLY A 144 -6.56 9.97 2.18
CA GLY A 144 -6.20 11.36 2.43
C GLY A 144 -6.55 12.24 1.27
N ARG A 145 -5.87 13.38 1.24
CA ARG A 145 -6.04 14.39 0.20
C ARG A 145 -4.72 14.93 -0.26
N SER A 146 -4.64 15.24 -1.54
CA SER A 146 -3.51 15.95 -2.12
C SER A 146 -3.91 16.92 -3.21
N GLY A 147 -3.19 18.03 -3.30
CA GLY A 147 -3.11 18.86 -4.51
C GLY A 147 -1.74 18.70 -5.16
N ASP A 148 -1.02 19.81 -5.30
CA ASP A 148 0.39 19.79 -5.75
C ASP A 148 1.30 19.08 -4.73
N TYR A 149 0.91 19.03 -3.46
CA TYR A 149 1.65 18.41 -2.36
C TYR A 149 0.73 17.47 -1.56
N LEU A 150 1.29 16.80 -0.54
CA LEU A 150 0.50 16.00 0.40
C LEU A 150 -0.18 16.91 1.44
N ASP A 151 -1.46 17.21 1.21
CA ASP A 151 -2.27 18.07 2.10
C ASP A 151 -2.59 17.34 3.43
N SER A 152 -3.09 16.10 3.33
CA SER A 152 -3.52 15.32 4.49
C SER A 152 -3.38 13.82 4.25
N ILE A 153 -3.16 13.07 5.33
CA ILE A 153 -3.00 11.63 5.31
C ILE A 153 -3.63 11.00 6.56
N GLY A 154 -4.29 9.86 6.38
CA GLY A 154 -4.84 9.03 7.43
C GLY A 154 -4.65 7.55 7.11
N THR A 155 -4.90 6.71 8.10
CA THR A 155 -4.79 5.25 7.96
C THR A 155 -6.05 4.55 8.46
N ILE A 156 -6.41 3.44 7.81
CA ILE A 156 -7.45 2.52 8.24
C ILE A 156 -6.75 1.24 8.72
N GLN A 157 -6.79 1.01 10.03
CA GLN A 157 -6.24 -0.21 10.62
C GLN A 157 -7.21 -1.37 10.41
N ILE A 158 -6.70 -2.48 9.90
CA ILE A 158 -7.44 -3.73 9.77
C ILE A 158 -7.05 -4.61 10.95
N SER A 159 -8.05 -5.05 11.71
CA SER A 159 -7.86 -5.94 12.85
C SER A 159 -8.71 -7.17 12.64
N GLU A 160 -8.09 -8.33 12.77
CA GLU A 160 -8.83 -9.59 12.89
C GLU A 160 -9.68 -9.53 14.16
N VAL A 161 -10.98 -9.79 14.02
CA VAL A 161 -11.83 -9.96 15.19
C VAL A 161 -11.46 -11.32 15.78
N PRO A 162 -11.00 -11.39 17.04
CA PRO A 162 -10.71 -12.67 17.67
C PRO A 162 -11.94 -13.59 17.54
N PRO A 163 -11.75 -14.89 17.26
CA PRO A 163 -12.88 -15.81 17.22
C PRO A 163 -13.64 -15.67 18.54
N VAL A 164 -14.92 -15.33 18.46
CA VAL A 164 -15.78 -15.28 19.63
C VAL A 164 -15.82 -16.70 20.16
N ILE A 165 -15.07 -16.96 21.23
CA ILE A 165 -15.19 -18.22 21.97
C ILE A 165 -16.60 -18.20 22.50
N ALA A 166 -17.52 -18.88 21.80
CA ALA A 166 -18.86 -19.09 22.29
C ALA A 166 -18.69 -19.70 23.68
N LYS A 167 -19.14 -18.98 24.72
CA LYS A 167 -19.24 -19.54 26.06
C LYS A 167 -20.06 -20.82 25.90
N GLN A 168 -19.41 -21.97 25.93
CA GLN A 168 -20.10 -23.24 26.02
C GLN A 168 -21.04 -23.13 27.23
N PRO A 169 -22.28 -23.64 27.15
CA PRO A 169 -23.13 -23.71 28.31
C PRO A 169 -22.37 -24.52 29.36
N ILE A 170 -22.08 -23.89 30.50
CA ILE A 170 -21.60 -24.57 31.69
C ILE A 170 -22.66 -25.62 32.00
N ALA A 171 -22.36 -26.88 31.70
CA ALA A 171 -23.06 -27.99 32.32
C ALA A 171 -22.72 -27.91 33.81
N THR A 172 -23.72 -27.64 34.64
CA THR A 172 -23.63 -27.77 36.09
C THR A 172 -23.27 -29.24 36.39
N VAL A 173 -21.98 -29.52 36.58
CA VAL A 173 -21.50 -30.81 37.07
C VAL A 173 -21.57 -30.75 38.59
N THR A 174 -22.47 -31.54 39.16
CA THR A 174 -22.48 -31.86 40.59
C THR A 174 -21.23 -32.69 40.89
N GLU A 175 -20.23 -32.08 41.54
CA GLU A 175 -19.02 -32.76 41.99
C GLU A 175 -19.36 -33.85 43.03
N THR A 176 -19.05 -35.10 42.72
CA THR A 176 -18.81 -36.13 43.75
C THR A 176 -17.30 -36.24 43.93
N THR A 177 -16.84 -35.81 45.10
CA THR A 177 -15.44 -35.87 45.52
C THR A 177 -14.99 -37.31 45.72
N SER A 178 -13.95 -37.74 45.00
CA SER A 178 -13.09 -38.83 45.46
C SER A 178 -11.64 -38.46 45.19
N VAL A 179 -10.93 -38.22 46.29
CA VAL A 179 -9.50 -37.90 46.37
C VAL A 179 -8.69 -39.16 46.08
N THR A 180 -7.79 -39.08 45.11
CA THR A 180 -6.66 -40.02 45.00
C THR A 180 -5.39 -39.20 44.77
N MET A 181 -4.53 -39.21 45.79
CA MET A 181 -3.17 -38.66 45.72
C MET A 181 -2.25 -39.71 45.09
N THR A 182 -1.48 -39.33 44.06
CA THR A 182 -0.26 -40.06 43.68
C THR A 182 0.86 -39.11 43.27
N VAL A 183 2.07 -39.55 43.59
CA VAL A 183 3.31 -38.82 43.87
C VAL A 183 4.12 -38.43 42.63
N LYS A 184 4.63 -37.19 42.68
CA LYS A 184 5.89 -36.60 42.18
C LYS A 184 6.86 -37.48 41.36
N GLU A 185 7.35 -36.93 40.24
CA GLU A 185 8.80 -36.91 39.97
C GLU A 185 9.24 -35.74 39.07
N THR A 186 10.45 -35.25 39.35
CA THR A 186 11.11 -34.07 38.81
C THR A 186 12.25 -34.51 37.91
N ILE A 187 12.26 -34.17 36.62
CA ILE A 187 13.49 -34.15 35.80
C ILE A 187 13.40 -33.04 34.72
N SER A 188 14.32 -32.09 34.80
CA SER A 188 14.94 -31.37 33.66
C SER A 188 16.39 -31.88 33.54
N PRO A 189 17.20 -31.60 32.50
CA PRO A 189 16.99 -30.86 31.24
C PRO A 189 17.51 -31.64 30.00
N SER A 190 17.44 -31.08 28.78
CA SER A 190 18.61 -30.91 27.89
C SER A 190 18.24 -30.53 26.44
N SER A 191 19.09 -29.65 25.92
CA SER A 191 19.27 -29.18 24.55
C SER A 191 19.60 -30.29 23.54
N ILE A 192 19.06 -30.18 22.31
CA ILE A 192 19.70 -30.76 21.12
C ILE A 192 19.61 -29.75 19.96
N SER A 193 20.81 -29.50 19.42
CA SER A 193 21.12 -28.83 18.17
C SER A 193 20.75 -29.71 16.97
N SER A 194 20.22 -29.14 15.88
CA SER A 194 20.32 -29.77 14.57
C SER A 194 20.52 -28.73 13.46
N THR A 195 21.55 -29.05 12.69
CA THR A 195 22.19 -28.43 11.54
C THR A 195 21.33 -28.32 10.29
N LEU A 196 21.75 -27.39 9.41
CA LEU A 196 21.68 -27.35 7.95
C LEU A 196 20.51 -28.07 7.25
N ASP A 197 19.77 -27.32 6.43
CA ASP A 197 19.69 -27.69 5.02
C ASP A 197 19.52 -26.46 4.11
N GLN A 198 20.40 -26.43 3.12
CA GLN A 198 20.54 -25.45 2.07
C GLN A 198 19.76 -26.00 0.87
N ASN A 199 18.60 -25.43 0.55
CA ASN A 199 17.89 -25.76 -0.69
C ASN A 199 17.54 -24.50 -1.46
N ASN A 200 18.32 -24.29 -2.52
CA ASN A 200 18.00 -23.47 -3.68
C ASN A 200 16.60 -23.83 -4.19
N CYS A 201 15.69 -22.86 -4.20
CA CYS A 201 14.50 -22.92 -5.03
C CYS A 201 14.39 -21.60 -5.79
N ALA A 202 14.98 -21.58 -6.99
CA ALA A 202 14.75 -20.53 -7.96
C ALA A 202 13.28 -20.61 -8.40
N SER A 203 12.45 -19.71 -7.87
CA SER A 203 11.09 -19.52 -8.36
C SER A 203 11.10 -18.65 -9.62
N PRO A 204 10.40 -19.07 -10.69
CA PRO A 204 10.30 -18.27 -11.91
C PRO A 204 9.43 -17.05 -11.63
N THR A 205 10.01 -15.86 -11.82
CA THR A 205 9.29 -14.58 -11.86
C THR A 205 8.37 -14.56 -13.07
N SER A 206 7.10 -14.90 -12.87
CA SER A 206 6.06 -14.71 -13.86
C SER A 206 5.73 -13.21 -13.95
N THR A 207 6.51 -12.47 -14.73
CA THR A 207 6.09 -11.14 -15.20
C THR A 207 4.84 -11.29 -16.06
N PRO A 208 3.79 -10.45 -15.90
CA PRO A 208 2.59 -10.54 -16.71
C PRO A 208 2.89 -10.12 -18.15
N LEU A 209 3.19 -11.11 -19.00
CA LEU A 209 3.39 -10.98 -20.46
C LEU A 209 2.25 -10.23 -21.16
N PHE A 210 1.06 -10.18 -20.54
CA PHE A 210 -0.12 -9.51 -21.08
C PHE A 210 -0.01 -7.98 -21.08
N VAL A 211 0.70 -7.37 -20.13
CA VAL A 211 0.82 -5.90 -20.07
C VAL A 211 1.85 -5.39 -21.09
N CYS A 212 2.91 -6.14 -21.37
CA CYS A 212 3.90 -5.76 -22.38
C CYS A 212 3.37 -5.85 -23.82
N LEU A 213 2.41 -6.76 -24.09
CA LEU A 213 1.87 -6.95 -25.44
C LEU A 213 0.92 -5.81 -25.87
N SER A 214 0.23 -5.14 -24.96
CA SER A 214 -0.69 -4.05 -25.31
C SER A 214 0.04 -2.79 -25.78
N PHE A 215 1.18 -2.46 -25.16
CA PHE A 215 1.96 -1.27 -25.51
C PHE A 215 2.61 -1.37 -26.90
N THR A 216 3.07 -2.56 -27.31
CA THR A 216 3.68 -2.74 -28.63
C THR A 216 2.68 -2.60 -29.77
N ILE A 217 1.44 -3.09 -29.59
CA ILE A 217 0.36 -2.94 -30.58
C ILE A 217 -0.03 -1.46 -30.72
N ALA A 218 -0.13 -0.72 -29.63
CA ALA A 218 -0.46 0.71 -29.67
C ALA A 218 0.63 1.54 -30.40
N ILE A 219 1.90 1.25 -30.13
CA ILE A 219 3.04 1.91 -30.80
C ILE A 219 3.05 1.59 -32.30
N LEU A 220 2.85 0.33 -32.69
CA LEU A 220 2.79 -0.08 -34.10
C LEU A 220 1.59 0.55 -34.82
N GLY A 221 0.43 0.62 -34.17
CA GLY A 221 -0.77 1.28 -34.69
C GLY A 221 -0.54 2.78 -34.94
N LEU A 222 0.09 3.48 -34.00
CA LEU A 222 0.43 4.89 -34.16
C LEU A 222 1.41 5.13 -35.32
N TYR A 223 2.45 4.28 -35.43
CA TYR A 223 3.40 4.33 -36.55
C TYR A 223 2.70 4.14 -37.91
N PHE A 224 1.73 3.23 -37.99
CA PHE A 224 0.95 3.00 -39.20
C PHE A 224 0.10 4.22 -39.60
N VAL A 225 -0.56 4.88 -38.64
CA VAL A 225 -1.36 6.09 -38.90
C VAL A 225 -0.49 7.25 -39.38
N ILE A 226 0.66 7.48 -38.75
CA ILE A 226 1.60 8.55 -39.14
C ILE A 226 2.14 8.30 -40.56
N THR A 227 2.55 7.07 -40.87
CA THR A 227 3.08 6.73 -42.20
C THR A 227 2.03 6.84 -43.30
N MET A 228 0.78 6.42 -43.05
CA MET A 228 -0.34 6.66 -43.96
C MET A 228 -0.65 8.13 -44.16
N GLY A 229 -0.63 8.95 -43.10
CA GLY A 229 -0.85 10.39 -43.18
C GLY A 229 0.19 11.09 -44.07
N ILE A 230 1.48 10.77 -43.88
CA ILE A 230 2.57 11.30 -44.71
C ILE A 230 2.42 10.85 -46.17
N PHE A 231 2.06 9.59 -46.41
CA PHE A 231 1.88 9.07 -47.76
C PHE A 231 0.72 9.77 -48.49
N LEU A 232 -0.44 9.91 -47.84
CA LEU A 232 -1.60 10.61 -48.39
C LEU A 232 -1.28 12.08 -48.64
N TRP A 233 -0.64 12.76 -47.69
CA TRP A 233 -0.20 14.15 -47.88
C TRP A 233 0.66 14.31 -49.13
N ARG A 234 1.68 13.46 -49.30
CA ARG A 234 2.57 13.51 -50.49
C ARG A 234 1.80 13.24 -51.78
N LYS A 235 0.82 12.33 -51.76
CA LYS A 235 0.00 12.01 -52.95
C LYS A 235 -0.88 13.20 -53.35
N PHE A 236 -1.56 13.83 -52.39
CA PHE A 236 -2.42 15.00 -52.67
C PHE A 236 -1.62 16.22 -53.10
N HIS A 237 -0.46 16.48 -52.51
CA HIS A 237 0.37 17.62 -52.91
C HIS A 237 0.94 17.49 -54.32
N ARG A 238 1.29 16.28 -54.78
CA ARG A 238 1.74 16.06 -56.17
C ARG A 238 0.61 16.29 -57.17
N ALA A 239 -0.61 15.85 -56.86
CA ALA A 239 -1.78 16.10 -57.71
C ALA A 239 -2.08 17.60 -57.86
N ASN A 240 -1.89 18.38 -56.78
CA ASN A 240 -2.16 19.81 -56.78
C ASN A 240 -1.10 20.63 -57.55
N LEU A 241 0.14 20.15 -57.62
CA LEU A 241 1.22 20.77 -58.41
C LEU A 241 1.07 20.52 -59.92
N ALA A 242 0.47 19.40 -60.33
CA ALA A 242 0.26 19.07 -61.74
C ALA A 242 -0.87 19.88 -62.42
N ASN A 243 -1.72 20.54 -61.63
CA ASN A 243 -2.88 21.32 -62.10
C ASN A 243 -2.68 22.84 -62.02
N ARG A 244 -1.45 23.33 -61.80
CA ARG A 244 -1.15 24.77 -61.94
C ARG A 244 -0.77 25.06 -63.40
N PRO A 245 -1.55 25.86 -64.14
CA PRO A 245 -1.26 26.25 -65.51
C PRO A 245 -0.04 27.18 -65.61
#